data_AF-A0A382WB51-F1
#
_entry.id   AF-A0A382WB51-F1
#
_cell.length_a   1.000
_cell.length_b   1.000
_cell.length_c   1.000
_cell.angle_alpha   90.00
_cell.angle_beta   90.00
_cell.angle_gamma   90.00
#
_symmetry.space_group_name_H-M   'P 1'
#
loop_
_entity.id
_entity.type
_entity.pdbx_description
1 polymer ?
#
loop_
_entity_poly.entity_id
_entity_poly.type
_entity_poly.pdbx_seq_one_letter_code
_entity_poly.pdbx_strand_id
1 'polypeptide(L)'
;MSEKETKPSLLERLGKSQVWKSIFRSGVPKSRRQRMYAVLGNVFLHLHPARLPRHAVKIGYTWCMGGLSFFLFVVLTITGILLMFYYRPTVEYAYTDIIDLTEQVPLGIMRELHRWGAHAMILTVWLHMLRVFMTGSYKPPREFNWGV
;
A
#
# COMPACT_ATOMS: atom_id res chain seq x y z
N MET A 1 -8.17 51.29 -19.12
CA MET A 1 -7.70 49.90 -19.36
C MET A 1 -7.88 49.16 -18.04
N SER A 2 -9.00 48.45 -17.85
CA SER A 2 -9.37 47.86 -16.55
C SER A 2 -8.70 46.50 -16.40
N GLU A 3 -7.72 46.39 -15.51
CA GLU A 3 -7.13 45.13 -15.07
C GLU A 3 -8.22 44.23 -14.48
N LYS A 4 -8.46 43.07 -15.10
CA LYS A 4 -9.27 42.01 -14.49
C LYS A 4 -8.42 41.31 -13.44
N GLU A 5 -8.66 41.60 -12.16
CA GLU A 5 -8.12 40.81 -11.06
C GLU A 5 -8.63 39.37 -11.15
N THR A 6 -7.76 38.46 -11.57
CA THR A 6 -8.02 37.02 -11.53
C THR A 6 -7.93 36.55 -10.08
N LYS A 7 -9.09 36.24 -9.48
CA LYS A 7 -9.15 35.65 -8.13
C LYS A 7 -8.31 34.35 -8.10
N PRO A 8 -7.46 34.16 -7.08
CA PRO A 8 -6.60 32.97 -7.01
C PRO A 8 -7.45 31.70 -6.94
N SER A 9 -7.07 30.71 -7.73
CA SER A 9 -7.72 29.40 -7.78
C SER A 9 -7.75 28.74 -6.39
N LEU A 10 -8.78 27.93 -6.10
CA LEU A 10 -8.88 27.18 -4.84
C LEU A 10 -7.61 26.37 -4.54
N LEU A 11 -6.96 25.83 -5.59
CA LEU A 11 -5.69 25.12 -5.48
C LEU A 11 -4.54 26.02 -5.01
N GLU A 12 -4.49 27.28 -5.44
CA GLU A 12 -3.48 28.24 -5.00
C GLU A 12 -3.70 28.68 -3.54
N ARG A 13 -4.97 28.78 -3.11
CA ARG A 13 -5.31 29.10 -1.72
C ARG A 13 -4.92 27.95 -0.78
N LEU A 14 -5.18 26.71 -1.19
CA LEU A 14 -4.77 25.53 -0.44
C LEU A 14 -3.24 25.38 -0.39
N GLY A 15 -2.54 25.58 -1.52
CA GLY A 15 -1.08 25.49 -1.59
C GLY A 15 -0.33 26.59 -0.81
N LYS A 16 -0.96 27.75 -0.59
CA LYS A 16 -0.39 28.84 0.24
C LYS A 16 -0.76 28.74 1.71
N SER A 17 -1.63 27.80 2.10
CA SER A 17 -2.09 27.65 3.49
C SER A 17 -0.95 27.30 4.45
N GLN A 18 -1.06 27.76 5.70
CA GLN A 18 -0.10 27.42 6.76
C GLN A 18 -0.03 25.90 7.01
N VAL A 19 -1.16 25.21 6.84
CA VAL A 19 -1.24 23.75 6.96
C VAL A 19 -0.40 23.07 5.87
N TRP A 20 -0.54 23.50 4.60
CA TRP A 20 0.24 22.93 3.50
C TRP A 20 1.74 23.17 3.64
N LYS A 21 2.15 24.38 4.04
CA LYS A 21 3.56 24.71 4.32
C LYS A 21 4.12 23.97 5.54
N SER A 22 3.28 23.62 6.52
CA SER A 22 3.67 22.84 7.69
C SER A 22 3.87 21.36 7.35
N ILE A 23 3.08 20.80 6.42
CA ILE A 23 3.20 19.40 5.97
C ILE A 23 4.33 19.23 4.96
N PHE A 24 4.49 20.16 4.02
CA PHE A 24 5.56 20.16 3.02
C PHE A 24 6.52 21.33 3.28
N ARG A 25 7.35 21.17 4.32
CA ARG A 25 8.29 22.21 4.77
C ARG A 25 9.43 22.46 3.80
N SER A 26 9.76 21.48 2.96
CA SER A 26 10.81 21.59 1.95
C SER A 26 10.23 21.90 0.57
N GLY A 27 10.73 22.97 -0.07
CA GLY A 27 10.44 23.24 -1.48
C GLY A 27 10.98 22.15 -2.43
N VAL A 28 10.69 22.28 -3.73
CA VAL A 28 11.12 21.29 -4.74
C VAL A 28 12.64 21.11 -4.70
N PRO A 29 13.13 19.91 -4.34
CA PRO A 29 14.55 19.72 -4.10
C PRO A 29 15.31 19.67 -5.43
N LYS A 30 16.28 20.58 -5.61
CA LYS A 30 17.09 20.65 -6.85
C LYS A 30 18.36 19.82 -6.78
N SER A 31 18.93 19.63 -5.59
CA SER A 31 20.16 18.87 -5.37
C SER A 31 19.92 17.49 -4.74
N ARG A 32 20.91 16.59 -4.87
CA ARG A 32 20.87 15.24 -4.29
C ARG A 32 20.73 15.26 -2.76
N ARG A 33 21.46 16.16 -2.10
CA ARG A 33 21.43 16.32 -0.63
C ARG A 33 20.08 16.86 -0.16
N GLN A 34 19.54 17.84 -0.88
CA GLN A 34 18.23 18.43 -0.57
C GLN A 34 17.09 17.42 -0.73
N ARG A 35 17.13 16.52 -1.74
CA ARG A 35 16.17 15.41 -1.88
C ARG A 35 16.16 14.49 -0.67
N MET A 36 17.34 14.14 -0.16
CA MET A 36 17.43 13.27 1.02
C MET A 36 16.91 13.95 2.29
N TYR A 37 17.24 15.23 2.50
CA TYR A 37 16.68 15.98 3.64
C TYR A 37 15.17 16.17 3.53
N ALA A 38 14.63 16.37 2.32
CA ALA A 38 13.18 16.47 2.11
C ALA A 38 12.45 15.16 2.43
N VAL A 39 13.04 14.01 2.08
CA VAL A 39 12.47 12.69 2.35
C VAL A 39 12.56 12.33 3.83
N LEU A 40 13.72 12.57 4.46
CA LEU A 40 13.94 12.25 5.87
C LEU A 40 13.22 13.22 6.83
N GLY A 41 13.01 14.47 6.41
CA GLY A 41 12.37 15.50 7.22
C GLY A 41 10.84 15.48 7.23
N ASN A 42 10.20 14.59 6.45
CA ASN A 42 8.75 14.51 6.33
C ASN A 42 8.24 13.08 6.56
N VAL A 43 7.26 12.95 7.47
CA VAL A 43 6.61 11.67 7.79
C VAL A 43 5.89 11.07 6.59
N PHE A 44 5.43 11.85 5.61
CA PHE A 44 4.79 11.26 4.43
C PHE A 44 5.79 10.85 3.35
N LEU A 45 6.92 11.57 3.24
CA LEU A 45 7.90 11.30 2.19
C LEU A 45 8.86 10.17 2.56
N HIS A 46 9.07 9.86 3.85
CA HIS A 46 9.95 8.77 4.24
C HIS A 46 9.48 7.39 3.76
N LEU A 47 8.17 7.22 3.50
CA LEU A 47 7.61 6.01 2.92
C LEU A 47 8.12 5.78 1.48
N HIS A 48 8.54 6.84 0.79
CA HIS A 48 9.04 6.75 -0.58
C HIS A 48 10.57 6.77 -0.59
N PRO A 49 11.22 5.79 -1.24
CA PRO A 49 12.68 5.75 -1.30
C PRO A 49 13.22 6.96 -2.06
N ALA A 50 14.19 7.65 -1.45
CA ALA A 50 14.83 8.82 -2.07
C ALA A 50 15.57 8.48 -3.38
N ARG A 51 15.93 7.19 -3.59
CA ARG A 51 16.56 6.67 -4.81
C ARG A 51 16.09 5.25 -5.09
N LEU A 52 15.71 5.01 -6.34
CA LEU A 52 15.44 3.68 -6.90
C LEU A 52 16.35 3.47 -8.12
N PRO A 53 17.11 2.37 -8.19
CA PRO A 53 17.85 2.06 -9.41
C PRO A 53 16.88 1.70 -10.54
N ARG A 54 17.17 2.12 -11.78
CA ARG A 54 16.25 1.97 -12.92
C ARG A 54 15.83 0.51 -13.19
N HIS A 55 16.70 -0.45 -12.89
CA HIS A 55 16.39 -1.88 -13.07
C HIS A 55 15.36 -2.40 -12.06
N ALA A 56 15.26 -1.81 -10.87
CA ALA A 56 14.30 -2.23 -9.84
C ALA A 56 12.86 -1.82 -10.18
N VAL A 57 12.69 -0.80 -11.01
CA VAL A 57 11.36 -0.31 -11.46
C VAL A 57 10.85 -1.09 -12.68
N LYS A 58 11.71 -1.90 -13.32
CA LYS A 58 11.28 -2.71 -14.47
C LYS A 58 10.31 -3.79 -14.00
N ILE A 59 9.05 -3.69 -14.46
CA ILE A 59 7.98 -4.65 -14.14
C ILE A 59 8.42 -6.08 -14.48
N GLY A 60 9.11 -6.28 -15.60
CA GLY A 60 9.61 -7.60 -15.99
C GLY A 60 10.65 -8.24 -15.04
N TYR A 61 11.29 -7.45 -14.16
CA TYR A 61 12.33 -7.94 -13.24
C TYR A 61 11.82 -8.19 -11.81
N THR A 62 10.84 -7.42 -11.34
CA THR A 62 10.25 -7.56 -10.00
C THR A 62 8.90 -8.25 -10.01
N TRP A 63 8.21 -8.27 -11.17
CA TRP A 63 6.82 -8.67 -11.36
C TRP A 63 5.86 -7.99 -10.36
N CYS A 64 6.31 -6.90 -9.72
CA CYS A 64 5.68 -6.23 -8.59
C CYS A 64 5.21 -7.17 -7.46
N MET A 65 5.76 -8.39 -7.33
CA MET A 65 5.13 -9.44 -6.50
C MET A 65 5.13 -9.12 -5.00
N GLY A 66 6.17 -8.44 -4.51
CA GLY A 66 6.21 -8.01 -3.11
C GLY A 66 5.25 -6.85 -2.80
N GLY A 67 5.01 -5.95 -3.76
CA GLY A 67 4.00 -4.91 -3.61
C GLY A 67 2.58 -5.48 -3.72
N LEU A 68 2.40 -6.46 -4.60
CA LEU A 68 1.13 -7.15 -4.80
C LEU A 68 0.73 -7.98 -3.56
N SER A 69 1.68 -8.68 -2.93
CA SER A 69 1.39 -9.41 -1.69
C SER A 69 0.98 -8.48 -0.54
N PHE A 70 1.63 -7.32 -0.40
CA PHE A 70 1.23 -6.30 0.57
C PHE A 70 -0.17 -5.72 0.26
N PHE A 71 -0.46 -5.45 -1.01
CA PHE A 71 -1.79 -5.00 -1.42
C PHE A 71 -2.86 -6.05 -1.07
N LEU A 72 -2.63 -7.32 -1.37
CA LEU A 72 -3.53 -8.42 -1.03
C LEU A 72 -3.71 -8.56 0.48
N PHE A 73 -2.65 -8.37 1.28
CA PHE A 73 -2.74 -8.34 2.74
C PHE A 73 -3.67 -7.23 3.24
N VAL A 74 -3.61 -6.02 2.66
CA VAL A 74 -4.52 -4.92 3.03
C VAL A 74 -5.97 -5.26 2.65
N VAL A 75 -6.19 -5.81 1.45
CA VAL A 75 -7.53 -6.27 1.01
C VAL A 75 -8.07 -7.34 1.96
N LEU A 76 -7.26 -8.32 2.34
CA LEU A 76 -7.61 -9.37 3.29
C LEU A 76 -7.90 -8.81 4.67
N THR A 77 -7.11 -7.85 5.16
CA THR A 77 -7.34 -7.23 6.46
C THR A 77 -8.68 -6.50 6.49
N ILE A 78 -8.97 -5.69 5.47
CA ILE A 78 -10.23 -4.93 5.39
C ILE A 78 -11.42 -5.90 5.28
N THR A 79 -11.36 -6.85 4.36
CA THR A 79 -12.44 -7.83 4.18
C THR A 79 -12.61 -8.71 5.41
N GLY A 80 -11.52 -9.10 6.09
CA GLY A 80 -11.54 -9.88 7.32
C GLY A 80 -12.23 -9.13 8.47
N ILE A 81 -11.88 -7.86 8.69
CA ILE A 81 -12.55 -7.01 9.68
C ILE A 81 -14.05 -6.90 9.39
N LEU A 82 -14.43 -6.73 8.13
CA LEU A 82 -15.84 -6.67 7.74
C LEU A 82 -16.58 -7.99 8.03
N LEU A 83 -15.95 -9.14 7.75
CA LEU A 83 -16.52 -10.46 8.04
C LEU A 83 -16.65 -10.72 9.54
N MET A 84 -15.73 -10.21 10.37
CA MET A 84 -15.78 -10.36 11.83
C MET A 84 -17.04 -9.74 12.46
N PHE A 85 -17.64 -8.71 11.85
CA PHE A 85 -18.90 -8.15 12.36
C PHE A 85 -20.11 -9.09 12.21
N TYR A 86 -20.02 -10.09 11.32
CA TYR A 86 -21.12 -11.01 11.01
C TYR A 86 -20.84 -12.45 11.45
N TYR A 87 -19.60 -12.78 11.82
CA TYR A 87 -19.21 -14.13 12.20
C TYR A 87 -19.10 -14.30 13.72
N ARG A 88 -19.80 -15.30 14.28
CA ARG A 88 -19.67 -15.69 15.68
C ARG A 88 -18.74 -16.91 15.81
N PRO A 89 -17.66 -16.81 16.61
CA PRO A 89 -16.70 -17.89 16.79
C PRO A 89 -17.20 -18.94 17.82
N THR A 90 -18.40 -19.49 17.63
CA THR A 90 -18.95 -20.58 18.47
C THR A 90 -19.40 -21.74 17.59
N VAL A 91 -19.19 -22.97 18.06
CA VAL A 91 -19.40 -24.19 17.25
C VAL A 91 -20.85 -24.33 16.79
N GLU A 92 -21.79 -23.88 17.63
CA GLU A 92 -23.23 -23.97 17.41
C GLU A 92 -23.71 -23.06 16.27
N TYR A 93 -23.05 -21.92 16.05
CA TYR A 93 -23.46 -20.89 15.10
C TYR A 93 -22.50 -20.69 13.93
N ALA A 94 -21.28 -21.25 13.99
CA ALA A 94 -20.25 -21.04 12.96
C ALA A 94 -20.72 -21.45 11.55
N TYR A 95 -21.42 -22.58 11.41
CA TYR A 95 -21.90 -23.05 10.11
C TYR A 95 -23.06 -22.21 9.57
N THR A 96 -24.03 -21.87 10.42
CA THR A 96 -25.19 -21.05 10.03
C THR A 96 -24.75 -19.65 9.62
N ASP A 97 -23.81 -19.05 10.36
CA ASP A 97 -23.28 -17.72 10.04
C ASP A 97 -22.61 -17.71 8.66
N ILE A 98 -21.86 -18.76 8.29
CA ILE A 98 -21.23 -18.86 6.96
C ILE A 98 -22.27 -18.96 5.83
N ILE A 99 -23.37 -19.67 6.04
CA ILE A 99 -24.49 -19.72 5.08
C ILE A 99 -25.14 -18.35 4.97
N ASP A 100 -25.46 -17.72 6.10
CA ASP A 100 -26.13 -16.42 6.15
C ASP A 100 -25.27 -15.32 5.50
N LEU A 101 -23.94 -15.39 5.68
CA LEU A 101 -23.00 -14.52 4.97
C LEU A 101 -23.04 -14.69 3.45
N THR A 102 -23.44 -15.86 2.93
CA THR A 102 -23.55 -16.10 1.48
C THR A 102 -24.83 -15.50 0.92
N GLU A 103 -25.95 -15.76 1.61
CA GLU A 103 -27.29 -15.59 1.04
C GLU A 103 -27.98 -14.30 1.48
N GLN A 104 -27.72 -13.84 2.71
CA GLN A 104 -28.54 -12.81 3.36
C GLN A 104 -27.82 -11.45 3.50
N VAL A 105 -26.49 -11.45 3.53
CA VAL A 105 -25.72 -10.21 3.72
C VAL A 105 -25.46 -9.54 2.36
N PRO A 106 -25.73 -8.22 2.20
CA PRO A 106 -25.44 -7.47 0.96
C PRO A 106 -23.97 -7.52 0.50
N LEU A 107 -23.08 -7.96 1.40
CA LEU A 107 -21.65 -8.14 1.22
C LEU A 107 -21.24 -9.61 1.03
N GLY A 108 -22.13 -10.51 0.60
CA GLY A 108 -21.76 -11.93 0.40
C GLY A 108 -20.57 -12.16 -0.54
N ILE A 109 -20.36 -11.24 -1.50
CA ILE A 109 -19.17 -11.20 -2.36
C ILE A 109 -17.87 -11.02 -1.55
N MET A 110 -17.91 -10.36 -0.38
CA MET A 110 -16.73 -10.14 0.47
C MET A 110 -16.16 -11.44 1.01
N ARG A 111 -16.99 -12.46 1.28
CA ARG A 111 -16.49 -13.78 1.71
C ARG A 111 -15.67 -14.42 0.60
N GLU A 112 -16.21 -14.41 -0.62
CA GLU A 112 -15.52 -14.95 -1.79
C GLU A 112 -14.25 -14.15 -2.11
N LEU A 113 -14.32 -12.83 -2.01
CA LEU A 113 -13.16 -11.96 -2.18
C LEU A 113 -12.06 -12.26 -1.15
N HIS A 114 -12.42 -12.47 0.12
CA HIS A 114 -11.47 -12.83 1.17
C HIS A 114 -10.86 -14.22 0.90
N ARG A 115 -11.67 -15.20 0.50
CA ARG A 115 -11.21 -16.56 0.15
C ARG A 115 -10.25 -16.56 -1.04
N TRP A 116 -10.65 -15.97 -2.16
CA TRP A 116 -9.81 -15.88 -3.37
C TRP A 116 -8.59 -14.99 -3.15
N GLY A 117 -8.74 -13.91 -2.37
CA GLY A 117 -7.65 -13.05 -1.95
C GLY A 117 -6.58 -13.81 -1.16
N ALA A 118 -6.98 -14.75 -0.28
CA ALA A 118 -6.07 -15.57 0.50
C ALA A 118 -5.27 -16.52 -0.39
N HIS A 119 -5.94 -17.20 -1.33
CA HIS A 119 -5.27 -18.05 -2.32
C HIS A 119 -4.28 -17.25 -3.19
N ALA A 120 -4.69 -16.07 -3.66
CA ALA A 120 -3.83 -15.19 -4.43
C ALA A 120 -2.63 -14.68 -3.61
N MET A 121 -2.83 -14.37 -2.33
CA MET A 121 -1.75 -13.91 -1.44
C MET A 121 -0.70 -15.00 -1.26
N ILE A 122 -1.11 -16.24 -1.00
CA ILE A 122 -0.18 -17.36 -0.89
C ILE A 122 0.61 -17.52 -2.21
N LEU A 123 -0.07 -17.59 -3.35
CA LEU A 123 0.59 -17.76 -4.64
C LEU A 123 1.60 -16.62 -4.94
N THR A 124 1.23 -15.38 -4.67
CA THR A 124 2.10 -14.21 -4.89
C THR A 124 3.30 -14.19 -3.94
N VAL A 125 3.14 -14.59 -2.68
CA VAL A 125 4.25 -14.74 -1.73
C VAL A 125 5.21 -15.83 -2.19
N TRP A 126 4.71 -16.99 -2.62
CA TRP A 126 5.54 -18.07 -3.16
C TRP A 126 6.37 -17.61 -4.36
N LEU A 127 5.74 -16.95 -5.33
CA LEU A 127 6.45 -16.41 -6.49
C LEU A 127 7.43 -15.30 -6.11
N HIS A 128 7.09 -14.47 -5.12
CA HIS A 128 8.00 -13.47 -4.57
C HIS A 128 9.26 -14.10 -3.97
N MET A 129 9.10 -15.13 -3.14
CA MET A 129 10.21 -15.86 -2.51
C MET A 129 11.08 -16.56 -3.55
N LEU A 130 10.46 -17.23 -4.53
CA LEU A 130 11.17 -17.85 -5.66
C LEU A 130 12.03 -16.82 -6.40
N ARG A 131 11.48 -15.65 -6.70
CA ARG A 131 12.21 -14.58 -7.37
C ARG A 131 13.34 -14.03 -6.50
N VAL A 132 13.14 -13.84 -5.20
CA VAL A 132 14.19 -13.39 -4.27
C VAL A 132 15.35 -14.38 -4.25
N PHE A 133 15.04 -15.68 -4.26
CA PHE A 133 16.03 -16.76 -4.35
C PHE A 133 16.77 -16.76 -5.69
N MET A 134 16.05 -16.80 -6.82
CA MET A 134 16.65 -16.84 -8.16
C MET A 134 17.50 -15.59 -8.48
N THR A 135 17.14 -14.43 -7.92
CA THR A 135 17.90 -13.18 -8.10
C THR A 135 19.03 -12.99 -7.07
N GLY A 136 19.20 -13.92 -6.13
CA GLY A 136 20.20 -13.80 -5.06
C GLY A 136 19.98 -12.60 -4.15
N SER A 137 18.74 -12.10 -4.05
CA SER A 137 18.42 -10.85 -3.34
C SER A 137 18.56 -10.96 -1.81
N TYR A 138 18.60 -12.19 -1.29
CA TYR A 138 18.79 -12.55 0.13
C TYR A 138 20.24 -12.42 0.62
N LYS A 139 21.21 -12.22 -0.28
CA LYS A 139 22.64 -12.03 0.05
C LYS A 139 22.88 -10.71 0.81
N PRO A 140 24.06 -10.54 1.46
CA PRO A 140 24.44 -9.28 2.10
C PRO A 140 24.28 -8.09 1.15
N PRO A 141 23.76 -6.92 1.58
CA PRO A 141 23.46 -6.50 2.95
C PRO A 141 21.99 -6.67 3.37
N ARG A 142 21.23 -7.61 2.77
CA ARG A 142 19.79 -7.79 3.01
C ARG A 142 19.45 -9.10 3.74
N GLU A 143 20.43 -9.72 4.40
CA GLU A 143 20.22 -10.97 5.16
C GLU A 143 19.13 -10.84 6.23
N PHE A 144 19.07 -9.70 6.94
CA PHE A 144 18.04 -9.47 7.96
C PHE A 144 16.63 -9.51 7.37
N ASN A 145 16.44 -8.93 6.18
CA ASN A 145 15.13 -8.93 5.51
C ASN A 145 14.71 -10.33 5.02
N TRP A 146 15.63 -11.27 4.91
CA TRP A 146 15.34 -12.66 4.53
C TRP A 146 15.12 -13.55 5.75
N GLY A 147 15.74 -13.24 6.88
CA GLY A 147 15.58 -13.97 8.14
C GLY A 147 14.29 -13.65 8.90
N VAL A 148 13.51 -12.68 8.44
CA VAL A 148 12.20 -12.26 8.99
C VAL A 148 11.11 -12.67 8.01
#